data_AF-A0A5J9U3D5-F1
#
_entry.id   AF-A0A5J9U3D5-F1
#
_cell.length_a   1.000
_cell.length_b   1.000
_cell.length_c   1.000
_cell.angle_alpha   90.00
_cell.angle_beta   90.00
_cell.angle_gamma   90.00
#
_symmetry.space_group_name_H-M   'P 1'
#
loop_
_entity.id
_entity.type
_entity.pdbx_description
1 polymer ?
#
loop_
_entity_poly.entity_id
_entity_poly.type
_entity_poly.pdbx_seq_one_letter_code
_entity_poly.pdbx_strand_id
1 'polypeptide(L)'
;MFHNKMDRDFYRIEEGYEGLARQVARTACQKLVKDMMYEARTQAIVDFNAAKNVRVNRKEATKMTLTKEEYLEAIPWWMAAHSECWKVLVDKWCAEDWAARHEACRQRRLLMQGPSHHQGSLSLNEYAAKYSAARGEPINTFEAFALSHKGKATAEIHYNPEDPPEAYINPSAYSCLSSYSEVAKEVYGQDYDPRSHDLDGEVVMRAGGGKKHGRYYLGDSVIDTVQHSS
;
A
#
# COMPACT_ATOMS: atom_id res chain seq x y z
N MET A 1 30.35 29.59 13.47
CA MET A 1 30.17 28.44 14.39
C MET A 1 28.77 27.86 14.13
N PHE A 2 28.67 26.81 13.31
CA PHE A 2 27.39 26.18 13.01
C PHE A 2 27.05 25.19 14.13
N HIS A 3 26.08 25.56 14.97
CA HIS A 3 25.49 24.63 15.94
C HIS A 3 24.47 23.74 15.20
N ASN A 4 24.93 22.62 14.67
CA ASN A 4 24.04 21.52 14.28
C ASN A 4 23.66 20.76 15.55
N LYS A 5 22.58 21.18 16.23
CA LYS A 5 21.84 20.27 17.12
C LYS A 5 20.98 19.38 16.22
N MET A 6 21.48 18.19 15.89
CA MET A 6 20.57 17.08 15.59
C MET A 6 19.94 16.66 16.91
N ASP A 7 18.80 17.26 17.27
CA ASP A 7 17.89 16.58 18.18
C ASP A 7 17.40 15.34 17.43
N ARG A 8 17.95 14.18 17.78
CA ARG A 8 17.37 12.91 17.39
C ARG A 8 16.17 12.71 18.30
N ASP A 9 14.99 13.03 17.80
CA ASP A 9 13.75 12.67 18.47
C ASP A 9 13.70 11.14 18.63
N PHE A 10 14.00 10.66 19.83
CA PHE A 10 13.86 9.25 20.16
C PHE A 10 12.39 8.99 20.46
N TYR A 11 11.68 8.40 19.50
CA TYR A 11 10.33 7.90 19.70
C TYR A 11 10.34 6.83 20.81
N ARG A 12 9.54 7.05 21.85
CA ARG A 12 9.26 6.03 22.87
C ARG A 12 8.02 5.25 22.45
N ILE A 13 8.06 3.94 22.66
CA ILE A 13 6.91 3.08 22.46
C ILE A 13 6.00 3.26 23.68
N GLU A 14 4.72 3.52 23.43
CA GLU A 14 3.71 3.56 24.47
C GLU A 14 3.54 2.18 25.12
N GLU A 15 3.36 2.15 26.44
CA GLU A 15 3.20 0.91 27.20
C GLU A 15 2.01 0.10 26.66
N GLY A 16 2.23 -1.19 26.39
CA GLY A 16 1.22 -2.08 25.80
C GLY A 16 1.23 -2.13 24.26
N TYR A 17 1.97 -1.25 23.58
CA TYR A 17 2.10 -1.22 22.12
C TYR A 17 3.40 -1.86 21.59
N GLU A 18 4.19 -2.53 22.44
CA GLU A 18 5.50 -3.09 22.07
C GLU A 18 5.42 -4.14 20.97
N GLY A 19 4.38 -4.98 21.01
CA GLY A 19 4.12 -5.98 19.97
C GLY A 19 3.85 -5.33 18.60
N LEU A 20 2.97 -4.32 18.59
CA LEU A 20 2.62 -3.58 17.37
C LEU A 20 3.82 -2.81 16.83
N ALA A 21 4.54 -2.10 17.69
CA ALA A 21 5.73 -1.35 17.32
C ALA A 21 6.80 -2.26 16.70
N ARG A 22 7.03 -3.46 17.26
CA ARG A 22 7.94 -4.45 16.69
C ARG A 22 7.48 -4.94 15.32
N GLN A 23 6.18 -5.17 15.13
CA GLN A 23 5.62 -5.57 13.85
C GLN A 23 5.76 -4.48 12.78
N VAL A 24 5.49 -3.22 13.14
CA VAL A 24 5.64 -2.05 12.26
C VAL A 24 7.11 -1.89 11.87
N ALA A 25 8.03 -1.90 12.84
CA ALA A 25 9.47 -1.80 12.59
C ALA A 25 9.96 -2.92 11.67
N ARG A 26 9.57 -4.18 11.93
CA ARG A 26 9.93 -5.32 11.08
C ARG A 26 9.45 -5.13 9.65
N THR A 27 8.21 -4.69 9.48
CA THR A 27 7.60 -4.45 8.15
C THR A 27 8.34 -3.35 7.40
N ALA A 28 8.65 -2.25 8.08
CA ALA A 28 9.41 -1.13 7.52
C ALA A 28 10.82 -1.56 7.10
N CYS A 29 11.56 -2.27 7.96
CA CYS A 29 12.89 -2.80 7.64
C CYS A 29 12.86 -3.75 6.44
N GLN A 30 11.89 -4.67 6.40
CA GLN A 30 11.74 -5.59 5.26
C GLN A 30 11.46 -4.85 3.95
N LYS A 31 10.66 -3.77 4.00
CA LYS A 31 10.41 -2.92 2.83
C LYS A 31 11.69 -2.21 2.38
N LEU A 32 12.41 -1.58 3.31
CA LEU A 32 13.67 -0.87 3.01
C LEU A 32 14.70 -1.76 2.32
N VAL A 33 14.88 -2.98 2.81
CA VAL A 33 15.81 -3.95 2.19
C VAL A 33 15.38 -4.30 0.77
N LYS A 34 14.08 -4.55 0.54
CA LYS A 34 13.55 -4.84 -0.80
C LYS A 34 13.73 -3.66 -1.76
N ASP A 35 13.46 -2.44 -1.30
CA ASP A 35 13.61 -1.22 -2.09
C ASP A 35 15.09 -0.98 -2.43
N MET A 36 16.00 -1.18 -1.47
CA MET A 36 17.44 -1.10 -1.71
C MET A 36 17.89 -2.09 -2.80
N MET A 37 17.43 -3.34 -2.76
CA MET A 37 17.74 -4.32 -3.80
C MET A 37 17.22 -3.89 -5.18
N TYR A 38 16.01 -3.34 -5.24
CA TYR A 38 15.41 -2.84 -6.48
C TYR A 38 16.21 -1.67 -7.07
N GLU A 39 16.62 -0.74 -6.23
CA GLU A 39 17.43 0.41 -6.64
C GLU A 39 18.83 -0.01 -7.08
N ALA A 40 19.46 -0.97 -6.38
CA ALA A 40 20.76 -1.52 -6.74
C ALA A 40 20.75 -2.15 -8.14
N ARG A 41 19.72 -2.94 -8.46
CA ARG A 41 19.55 -3.54 -9.79
C ARG A 41 19.42 -2.46 -10.88
N THR A 42 18.64 -1.43 -10.60
CA THR A 42 18.39 -0.34 -11.54
C THR A 42 19.66 0.49 -11.78
N GLN A 43 20.42 0.77 -10.71
CA GLN A 43 21.71 1.44 -10.78
C GLN A 43 22.71 0.64 -11.63
N ALA A 44 22.83 -0.67 -11.39
CA ALA A 44 23.73 -1.53 -12.18
C ALA A 44 23.40 -1.54 -13.68
N ILE A 45 22.11 -1.56 -14.05
CA ILE A 45 21.70 -1.45 -15.46
C ILE A 45 22.14 -0.12 -16.07
N VAL A 46 21.96 0.99 -15.34
CA VAL A 46 22.38 2.32 -15.81
C VAL A 46 23.89 2.38 -15.96
N ASP A 47 24.64 1.94 -14.95
CA ASP A 47 26.11 2.00 -14.93
C ASP A 47 26.73 1.12 -16.02
N PHE A 48 26.20 -0.08 -16.22
CA PHE A 48 26.62 -0.98 -17.29
C PHE A 48 26.47 -0.36 -18.68
N ASN A 49 25.31 0.23 -18.96
CA ASN A 49 25.06 0.88 -20.25
C ASN A 49 25.91 2.14 -20.41
N ALA A 50 26.10 2.92 -19.34
CA ALA A 50 26.97 4.08 -19.35
C ALA A 50 28.43 3.71 -19.68
N ALA A 51 28.95 2.61 -19.14
CA ALA A 51 30.28 2.09 -19.46
C ALA A 51 30.43 1.70 -20.95
N LYS A 52 29.31 1.35 -21.61
CA LYS A 52 29.24 1.09 -23.06
C LYS A 52 28.88 2.34 -23.89
N ASN A 53 28.90 3.53 -23.30
CA ASN A 53 28.50 4.80 -23.91
C ASN A 53 27.03 4.83 -24.39
N VAL A 54 26.16 4.02 -23.80
CA VAL A 54 24.71 4.01 -24.04
C VAL A 54 24.00 4.73 -22.90
N ARG A 55 23.24 5.78 -23.21
CA ARG A 55 22.48 6.52 -22.21
C ARG A 55 21.14 5.85 -21.98
N VAL A 56 20.98 5.24 -20.80
CA VAL A 56 19.72 4.65 -20.33
C VAL A 56 19.23 5.43 -19.11
N ASN A 57 17.99 5.90 -19.13
CA ASN A 57 17.41 6.55 -17.95
C ASN A 57 16.76 5.52 -17.01
N ARG A 58 16.45 5.95 -15.77
CA ARG A 58 15.86 5.07 -14.74
C ARG A 58 14.56 4.40 -15.22
N LYS A 59 13.71 5.09 -15.98
CA LYS A 59 12.42 4.53 -16.47
C LYS A 59 12.63 3.44 -17.52
N GLU A 60 13.68 3.53 -18.32
CA GLU A 60 14.07 2.49 -19.28
C GLU A 60 14.73 1.31 -18.55
N ALA A 61 15.68 1.59 -17.66
CA ALA A 61 16.43 0.58 -16.92
C ALA A 61 15.53 -0.38 -16.15
N THR A 62 14.45 0.12 -15.54
CA THR A 62 13.47 -0.72 -14.80
C THR A 62 12.77 -1.78 -15.66
N LYS A 63 12.81 -1.64 -17.00
CA LYS A 63 12.25 -2.59 -17.97
C LYS A 63 13.29 -3.50 -18.62
N MET A 64 14.57 -3.31 -18.31
CA MET A 64 15.68 -4.08 -18.85
C MET A 64 16.12 -5.19 -17.89
N THR A 65 16.89 -6.13 -18.42
CA THR A 65 17.58 -7.22 -17.71
C THR A 65 18.97 -7.35 -18.30
N LEU A 66 19.97 -7.56 -17.46
CA LEU A 66 21.33 -7.92 -17.90
C LEU A 66 21.55 -9.42 -17.76
N THR A 67 22.56 -9.97 -18.43
CA THR A 67 23.05 -11.31 -18.10
C THR A 67 23.75 -11.32 -16.74
N LYS A 68 24.03 -12.53 -16.24
CA LYS A 68 24.76 -12.70 -14.98
C LYS A 68 26.13 -12.03 -15.03
N GLU A 69 26.86 -12.23 -16.11
CA GLU A 69 28.20 -11.70 -16.35
C GLU A 69 28.17 -10.17 -16.39
N GLU A 70 27.21 -9.62 -17.13
CA GLU A 70 27.00 -8.17 -17.24
C GLU A 70 26.66 -7.53 -15.88
N TYR A 71 25.84 -8.19 -15.06
CA TYR A 71 25.60 -7.72 -13.69
C TYR A 71 26.87 -7.78 -12.82
N LEU A 72 27.72 -8.80 -12.97
CA LEU A 72 28.96 -8.92 -12.20
C LEU A 72 30.00 -7.86 -12.58
N GLU A 73 29.97 -7.36 -13.83
CA GLU A 73 30.79 -6.22 -14.26
C GLU A 73 30.26 -4.88 -13.70
N ALA A 74 28.96 -4.80 -13.42
CA ALA A 74 28.27 -3.57 -13.05
C ALA A 74 27.99 -3.44 -11.55
N ILE A 75 28.96 -3.82 -10.69
CA ILE A 75 28.81 -3.72 -9.24
C ILE A 75 28.71 -2.24 -8.83
N PRO A 76 27.63 -1.81 -8.15
CA PRO A 76 27.56 -0.44 -7.63
C PRO A 76 28.70 -0.17 -6.64
N TRP A 77 29.30 1.02 -6.69
CA TRP A 77 30.47 1.38 -5.87
C TRP A 77 30.26 1.14 -4.37
N TRP A 78 29.06 1.40 -3.85
CA TRP A 78 28.70 1.24 -2.44
C TRP A 78 28.53 -0.24 -2.03
N MET A 79 28.50 -1.16 -3.00
CA MET A 79 28.51 -2.61 -2.81
C MET A 79 29.83 -3.26 -3.20
N ALA A 80 30.80 -2.51 -3.74
CA ALA A 80 32.07 -3.07 -4.21
C ALA A 80 32.84 -3.79 -3.09
N ALA A 81 32.77 -3.29 -1.84
CA ALA A 81 33.35 -3.93 -0.67
C ALA A 81 32.64 -5.23 -0.24
N HIS A 82 31.47 -5.52 -0.81
CA HIS A 82 30.60 -6.65 -0.48
C HIS A 82 30.21 -7.43 -1.75
N SER A 83 31.20 -7.74 -2.59
CA SER A 83 31.01 -8.43 -3.86
C SER A 83 30.32 -9.80 -3.73
N GLU A 84 30.54 -10.54 -2.64
CA GLU A 84 29.82 -11.79 -2.37
C GLU A 84 28.31 -11.55 -2.15
N CYS A 85 27.93 -10.47 -1.46
CA CYS A 85 26.53 -10.09 -1.32
C CYS A 85 25.93 -9.71 -2.67
N TRP A 86 26.69 -9.02 -3.53
CA TRP A 86 26.26 -8.71 -4.89
C TRP A 86 25.98 -9.98 -5.70
N LYS A 87 26.89 -10.95 -5.68
CA LYS A 87 26.70 -12.25 -6.38
C LYS A 87 25.39 -12.92 -5.99
N VAL A 88 25.06 -12.93 -4.69
CA VAL A 88 23.77 -13.49 -4.20
C VAL A 88 22.57 -12.75 -4.78
N LEU A 89 22.64 -11.42 -4.91
CA LEU A 89 21.58 -10.63 -5.55
C LEU A 89 21.48 -10.92 -7.05
N VAL A 90 22.61 -11.03 -7.74
CA VAL A 90 22.67 -11.36 -9.17
C VAL A 90 22.07 -12.74 -9.43
N ASP A 91 22.48 -13.76 -8.66
CA ASP A 91 21.92 -15.11 -8.75
C ASP A 91 20.40 -15.12 -8.60
N LYS A 92 19.89 -14.29 -7.67
CA LYS A 92 18.45 -14.13 -7.47
C LYS A 92 17.74 -13.50 -8.68
N TRP A 93 18.34 -12.51 -9.35
CA TRP A 93 17.73 -11.86 -10.51
C TRP A 93 17.87 -12.68 -11.80
N CYS A 94 18.89 -13.52 -11.88
CA CYS A 94 19.16 -14.40 -13.03
C CYS A 94 18.59 -15.81 -12.87
N ALA A 95 17.89 -16.10 -11.76
CA ALA A 95 17.17 -17.37 -11.59
C ALA A 95 16.12 -17.57 -12.70
N GLU A 96 15.97 -18.81 -13.18
CA GLU A 96 15.17 -19.17 -14.36
C GLU A 96 13.72 -18.64 -14.30
N ASP A 97 13.12 -18.64 -13.12
CA ASP A 97 11.73 -18.21 -12.90
C ASP A 97 11.59 -16.73 -12.56
N TRP A 98 12.69 -16.00 -12.35
CA TRP A 98 12.65 -14.63 -11.86
C TRP A 98 12.01 -13.69 -12.88
N ALA A 99 12.43 -13.78 -14.14
CA ALA A 99 11.92 -12.93 -15.21
C ALA A 99 10.41 -13.13 -15.42
N ALA A 100 9.96 -14.39 -15.44
CA ALA A 100 8.55 -14.74 -15.56
C ALA A 100 7.72 -14.21 -14.38
N ARG A 101 8.19 -14.39 -13.14
CA ARG A 101 7.53 -13.85 -11.94
C ARG A 101 7.49 -12.33 -11.92
N HIS A 102 8.59 -11.68 -12.30
CA HIS A 102 8.69 -10.23 -12.34
C HIS A 102 7.72 -9.64 -13.37
N GLU A 103 7.65 -10.23 -14.56
CA GLU A 103 6.73 -9.80 -15.61
C GLU A 103 5.27 -10.07 -15.22
N ALA A 104 4.94 -11.21 -14.63
CA ALA A 104 3.59 -11.48 -14.13
C ALA A 104 3.15 -10.46 -13.05
N CYS A 105 4.06 -10.06 -12.14
CA CYS A 105 3.80 -8.98 -11.20
C CYS A 105 3.60 -7.62 -11.89
N ARG A 106 4.37 -7.33 -12.95
CA ARG A 106 4.21 -6.12 -13.75
C ARG A 106 2.87 -6.10 -14.49
N GLN A 107 2.49 -7.19 -15.16
CA GLN A 107 1.21 -7.31 -15.86
C GLN A 107 0.03 -7.13 -14.89
N ARG A 108 0.07 -7.75 -13.70
CA ARG A 108 -0.95 -7.51 -12.67
C ARG A 108 -1.06 -6.04 -12.25
N ARG A 109 0.06 -5.31 -12.16
CA ARG A 109 0.03 -3.86 -11.87
C ARG A 109 -0.52 -3.04 -13.04
N LEU A 110 -0.29 -3.46 -14.28
CA LEU A 110 -0.82 -2.78 -15.47
C LEU A 110 -2.33 -2.96 -15.62
N LEU A 111 -2.90 -4.04 -15.08
CA LEU A 111 -4.35 -4.25 -15.02
C LEU A 111 -5.06 -3.31 -14.02
N MET A 112 -4.32 -2.65 -13.11
CA MET A 112 -4.91 -1.66 -12.20
C MET A 112 -5.23 -0.37 -12.94
N GLN A 113 -6.53 -0.09 -13.11
CA GLN A 113 -7.02 1.13 -13.75
C GLN A 113 -6.99 2.31 -12.76
N GLY A 114 -5.82 2.93 -12.62
CA GLY A 114 -5.64 4.14 -11.79
C GLY A 114 -5.26 3.88 -10.31
N PRO A 115 -5.20 4.94 -9.49
CA PRO A 115 -4.95 4.84 -8.06
C PRO A 115 -5.83 3.80 -7.36
N SER A 116 -5.28 3.09 -6.37
CA SER A 116 -6.06 2.17 -5.53
C SER A 116 -7.15 2.91 -4.74
N HIS A 117 -6.88 4.16 -4.36
CA HIS A 117 -7.75 5.06 -3.60
C HIS A 117 -7.14 6.49 -3.64
N HIS A 118 -7.92 7.49 -3.28
CA HIS A 118 -7.55 8.92 -3.27
C HIS A 118 -7.16 9.46 -1.88
N GLN A 119 -6.97 8.60 -0.87
CA GLN A 119 -6.46 9.02 0.45
C GLN A 119 -4.99 9.46 0.44
N GLY A 120 -4.21 9.08 -0.58
CA GLY A 120 -2.78 9.38 -0.61
C GLY A 120 -2.05 8.66 0.53
N SER A 121 -1.31 9.41 1.35
CA SER A 121 -0.63 8.90 2.55
C SER A 121 -1.47 8.97 3.82
N LEU A 122 -2.70 9.49 3.74
CA LEU A 122 -3.60 9.59 4.88
C LEU A 122 -4.15 8.19 5.20
N SER A 123 -4.30 7.91 6.50
CA SER A 123 -5.20 6.87 6.99
C SER A 123 -6.65 7.23 6.65
N LEU A 124 -7.55 6.24 6.75
CA LEU A 124 -8.96 6.47 6.47
C LEU A 124 -9.59 7.49 7.44
N ASN A 125 -9.20 7.47 8.72
CA ASN A 125 -9.63 8.46 9.71
C ASN A 125 -9.11 9.86 9.40
N GLU A 126 -7.86 9.99 8.97
CA GLU A 126 -7.32 11.28 8.53
C GLU A 126 -7.99 11.78 7.25
N TYR A 127 -8.33 10.87 6.33
CA TYR A 127 -9.12 11.22 5.15
C TYR A 127 -10.51 11.71 5.55
N ALA A 128 -11.20 11.01 6.45
CA ALA A 128 -12.51 11.39 6.98
C ALA A 128 -12.46 12.79 7.62
N ALA A 129 -11.52 13.01 8.53
CA ALA A 129 -11.32 14.31 9.19
C ALA A 129 -11.05 15.43 8.17
N LYS A 130 -10.22 15.15 7.15
CA LYS A 130 -9.92 16.12 6.10
C LYS A 130 -11.13 16.43 5.21
N TYR A 131 -11.92 15.42 4.86
CA TYR A 131 -13.15 15.61 4.09
C TYR A 131 -14.17 16.43 4.89
N SER A 132 -14.38 16.06 6.16
CA SER A 132 -15.29 16.77 7.06
C SER A 132 -14.88 18.23 7.28
N ALA A 133 -13.59 18.51 7.44
CA ALA A 133 -13.11 19.89 7.53
C ALA A 133 -13.36 20.70 6.25
N ALA A 134 -13.32 20.07 5.08
CA ALA A 134 -13.60 20.73 3.80
C ALA A 134 -15.10 20.95 3.55
N ARG A 135 -15.98 20.16 4.17
CA ARG A 135 -17.44 20.17 3.93
C ARG A 135 -18.26 20.77 5.07
N GLY A 136 -17.71 20.82 6.28
CA GLY A 136 -18.42 21.26 7.49
C GLY A 136 -19.28 20.17 8.14
N GLU A 137 -19.26 18.94 7.63
CA GLU A 137 -20.07 17.83 8.12
C GLU A 137 -19.22 16.60 8.47
N PRO A 138 -19.39 16.00 9.66
CA PRO A 138 -18.71 14.76 10.01
C PRO A 138 -19.20 13.63 9.11
N ILE A 139 -18.28 12.77 8.65
CA ILE A 139 -18.61 11.54 7.94
C ILE A 139 -18.09 10.34 8.74
N ASN A 140 -18.80 9.22 8.65
CA ASN A 140 -18.36 7.97 9.26
C ASN A 140 -17.32 7.25 8.39
N THR A 141 -16.75 6.18 8.92
CA THR A 141 -15.72 5.36 8.25
C THR A 141 -16.23 4.62 7.00
N PHE A 142 -17.53 4.29 6.93
CA PHE A 142 -18.14 3.72 5.72
C PHE A 142 -18.15 4.73 4.57
N GLU A 143 -18.66 5.93 4.81
CA GLU A 143 -18.67 7.03 3.83
C GLU A 143 -17.25 7.46 3.46
N ALA A 144 -16.35 7.53 4.44
CA ALA A 144 -14.94 7.85 4.19
C ALA A 144 -14.32 6.83 3.23
N PHE A 145 -14.61 5.53 3.40
CA PHE A 145 -14.13 4.49 2.48
C PHE A 145 -14.68 4.75 1.09
N ALA A 146 -16.00 4.90 0.95
CA ALA A 146 -16.64 5.14 -0.34
C ALA A 146 -16.05 6.37 -1.06
N LEU A 147 -15.99 7.51 -0.38
CA LEU A 147 -15.50 8.77 -0.92
C LEU A 147 -14.00 8.71 -1.28
N SER A 148 -13.19 8.01 -0.49
CA SER A 148 -11.78 7.80 -0.80
C SER A 148 -11.58 7.02 -2.12
N HIS A 149 -12.56 6.21 -2.52
CA HIS A 149 -12.57 5.51 -3.80
C HIS A 149 -13.24 6.29 -4.94
N LYS A 150 -13.86 7.46 -4.67
CA LYS A 150 -14.43 8.36 -5.70
C LYS A 150 -13.53 9.55 -6.02
N GLY A 151 -12.80 10.09 -5.05
CA GLY A 151 -11.96 11.26 -5.29
C GLY A 151 -11.22 11.80 -4.07
N LYS A 152 -10.47 12.88 -4.29
CA LYS A 152 -9.75 13.59 -3.22
C LYS A 152 -10.73 14.22 -2.25
N ALA A 153 -10.35 14.37 -0.98
CA ALA A 153 -11.18 14.98 0.06
C ALA A 153 -11.67 16.42 -0.28
N THR A 154 -10.95 17.14 -1.14
CA THR A 154 -11.30 18.49 -1.58
C THR A 154 -12.18 18.53 -2.84
N ALA A 155 -12.42 17.39 -3.49
CA ALA A 155 -13.27 17.31 -4.68
C ALA A 155 -14.74 17.40 -4.27
N GLU A 156 -15.58 17.98 -5.15
CA GLU A 156 -17.04 18.03 -5.01
C GLU A 156 -17.66 16.68 -5.33
N ILE A 157 -17.49 15.76 -4.39
CA ILE A 157 -17.99 14.39 -4.44
C ILE A 157 -18.85 14.14 -3.21
N HIS A 158 -19.91 13.36 -3.40
CA HIS A 158 -20.80 12.91 -2.33
C HIS A 158 -21.03 11.41 -2.47
N TYR A 159 -21.29 10.73 -1.36
CA TYR A 159 -21.73 9.34 -1.40
C TYR A 159 -23.20 9.29 -1.82
N ASN A 160 -23.53 8.41 -2.75
CA ASN A 160 -24.89 8.12 -3.13
C ASN A 160 -25.05 6.58 -3.19
N PRO A 161 -26.00 6.00 -2.44
CA PRO A 161 -26.22 4.56 -2.45
C PRO A 161 -26.61 4.01 -3.83
N GLU A 162 -27.16 4.84 -4.71
CA GLU A 162 -27.55 4.49 -6.08
C GLU A 162 -26.39 4.63 -7.09
N ASP A 163 -25.19 4.97 -6.63
CA ASP A 163 -24.03 5.08 -7.51
C ASP A 163 -23.69 3.71 -8.14
N PRO A 164 -23.52 3.64 -9.47
CA PRO A 164 -23.08 2.41 -10.11
C PRO A 164 -21.58 2.16 -9.87
N PRO A 165 -21.06 0.94 -10.14
CA PRO A 165 -19.64 0.61 -9.94
C PRO A 165 -18.67 1.60 -10.61
N GLU A 166 -19.06 2.19 -11.74
CA GLU A 166 -18.27 3.14 -12.52
C GLU A 166 -18.07 4.49 -11.83
N ALA A 167 -18.85 4.79 -10.78
CA ALA A 167 -18.65 5.99 -9.96
C ALA A 167 -17.38 5.91 -9.09
N TYR A 168 -16.78 4.72 -8.97
CA TYR A 168 -15.60 4.44 -8.17
C TYR A 168 -14.40 4.12 -9.05
N ILE A 169 -13.20 4.46 -8.59
CA ILE A 169 -11.95 4.20 -9.32
C ILE A 169 -11.66 2.71 -9.49
N ASN A 170 -12.18 1.88 -8.59
CA ASN A 170 -12.05 0.43 -8.63
C ASN A 170 -13.42 -0.21 -8.34
N PRO A 171 -13.96 -1.03 -9.26
CA PRO A 171 -15.23 -1.73 -9.05
C PRO A 171 -15.27 -2.58 -7.77
N SER A 172 -14.13 -3.04 -7.26
CA SER A 172 -14.07 -3.77 -6.00
C SER A 172 -14.56 -2.95 -4.82
N ALA A 173 -14.42 -1.62 -4.85
CA ALA A 173 -14.93 -0.75 -3.80
C ALA A 173 -16.46 -0.80 -3.73
N TYR A 174 -17.13 -0.75 -4.88
CA TYR A 174 -18.58 -0.93 -4.98
C TYR A 174 -19.01 -2.28 -4.43
N SER A 175 -18.35 -3.38 -4.84
CA SER A 175 -18.66 -4.71 -4.32
C SER A 175 -18.51 -4.78 -2.80
N CYS A 176 -17.46 -4.18 -2.23
CA CYS A 176 -17.25 -4.18 -0.79
C CYS A 176 -18.35 -3.42 -0.03
N LEU A 177 -18.72 -2.23 -0.53
CA LEU A 177 -19.76 -1.38 0.05
C LEU A 177 -21.15 -2.04 -0.05
N SER A 178 -21.45 -2.66 -1.20
CA SER A 178 -22.72 -3.35 -1.44
C SER A 178 -22.87 -4.55 -0.51
N SER A 179 -21.86 -5.43 -0.45
CA SER A 179 -21.89 -6.59 0.44
C SER A 179 -21.96 -6.20 1.91
N TYR A 180 -21.24 -5.16 2.33
CA TYR A 180 -21.37 -4.64 3.70
C TYR A 180 -22.80 -4.16 3.98
N SER A 181 -23.39 -3.39 3.05
CA SER A 181 -24.73 -2.82 3.23
C SER A 181 -25.82 -3.89 3.28
N GLU A 182 -25.70 -4.94 2.45
CA GLU A 182 -26.61 -6.10 2.47
C GLU A 182 -26.55 -6.83 3.81
N VAL A 183 -25.34 -7.18 4.27
CA VAL A 183 -25.17 -7.88 5.55
C VAL A 183 -25.57 -6.99 6.73
N ALA A 184 -25.28 -5.68 6.68
CA ALA A 184 -25.72 -4.75 7.71
C ALA A 184 -27.25 -4.72 7.84
N LYS A 185 -27.98 -4.79 6.71
CA LYS A 185 -29.45 -4.89 6.71
C LYS A 185 -29.97 -6.21 7.28
N GLU A 186 -29.24 -7.31 7.09
CA GLU A 186 -29.56 -8.59 7.73
C GLU A 186 -29.33 -8.53 9.25
N VAL A 187 -28.32 -7.79 9.71
CA VAL A 187 -27.95 -7.70 11.14
C VAL A 187 -28.81 -6.68 11.90
N TYR A 188 -29.01 -5.48 11.34
CA TYR A 188 -29.66 -4.36 12.02
C TYR A 188 -31.08 -4.06 11.53
N GLY A 189 -31.52 -4.69 10.43
CA GLY A 189 -32.85 -4.50 9.84
C GLY A 189 -32.82 -3.81 8.47
N GLN A 190 -33.88 -4.00 7.69
CA GLN A 190 -33.94 -3.59 6.28
C GLN A 190 -33.84 -2.07 6.05
N ASP A 191 -34.24 -1.28 7.05
CA ASP A 191 -34.20 0.18 7.02
C ASP A 191 -32.85 0.76 7.48
N TYR A 192 -31.85 -0.09 7.75
CA TYR A 192 -30.53 0.36 8.18
C TYR A 192 -29.85 1.24 7.12
N ASP A 193 -29.47 2.47 7.51
CA ASP A 193 -28.61 3.35 6.72
C ASP A 193 -27.14 3.12 7.11
N PRO A 194 -26.26 2.65 6.20
CA PRO A 194 -24.82 2.51 6.45
C PRO A 194 -24.11 3.82 6.85
N ARG A 195 -24.74 4.98 6.64
CA ARG A 195 -24.23 6.29 7.08
C ARG A 195 -24.52 6.59 8.56
N SER A 196 -25.29 5.75 9.24
CA SER A 196 -25.69 5.99 10.63
C SER A 196 -24.57 5.71 11.65
N HIS A 197 -23.64 4.79 11.36
CA HIS A 197 -22.58 4.36 12.28
C HIS A 197 -21.29 4.02 11.53
N ASP A 198 -20.17 4.01 12.25
CA ASP A 198 -18.89 3.52 11.74
C ASP A 198 -18.94 2.05 11.32
N LEU A 199 -17.95 1.61 10.53
CA LEU A 199 -17.82 0.25 10.07
C LEU A 199 -17.78 -0.73 11.25
N ASP A 200 -18.74 -1.65 11.27
CA ASP A 200 -18.80 -2.71 12.26
C ASP A 200 -17.92 -3.89 11.83
N GLY A 201 -16.98 -4.27 12.69
CA GLY A 201 -16.03 -5.34 12.43
C GLY A 201 -16.68 -6.71 12.23
N GLU A 202 -17.78 -7.03 12.92
CA GLU A 202 -18.52 -8.27 12.74
C GLU A 202 -19.23 -8.31 11.39
N VAL A 203 -19.87 -7.21 11.00
CA VAL A 203 -20.52 -7.09 9.68
C VAL A 203 -19.48 -7.24 8.57
N VAL A 204 -18.32 -6.60 8.72
CA VAL A 204 -17.19 -6.76 7.78
C VAL A 204 -16.67 -8.20 7.77
N MET A 205 -16.60 -8.90 8.91
CA MET A 205 -16.20 -10.31 8.92
C MET A 205 -17.17 -11.18 8.12
N ARG A 206 -18.48 -10.99 8.34
CA ARG A 206 -19.55 -11.75 7.68
C ARG A 206 -19.56 -11.47 6.17
N ALA A 207 -19.54 -10.20 5.78
CA ALA A 207 -19.54 -9.80 4.37
C ALA A 207 -18.25 -10.19 3.63
N GLY A 208 -17.11 -10.22 4.31
CA GLY A 208 -15.81 -10.57 3.73
C GLY A 208 -15.44 -12.05 3.74
N GLY A 209 -16.24 -12.91 4.39
CA GLY A 209 -15.89 -14.31 4.61
C GLY A 209 -14.67 -14.50 5.53
N GLY A 210 -14.46 -13.58 6.48
CA GLY A 210 -13.34 -13.58 7.43
C GLY A 210 -12.13 -12.73 7.00
N LYS A 211 -11.03 -12.87 7.75
CA LYS A 211 -9.79 -12.11 7.50
C LYS A 211 -8.86 -12.81 6.53
N LYS A 212 -8.49 -12.14 5.45
CA LYS A 212 -7.44 -12.62 4.54
C LYS A 212 -6.08 -12.07 5.00
N HIS A 213 -5.13 -12.97 5.26
CA HIS A 213 -3.80 -12.62 5.79
C HIS A 213 -3.87 -11.76 7.07
N GLY A 214 -4.88 -11.99 7.92
CA GLY A 214 -5.09 -11.26 9.16
C GLY A 214 -5.69 -9.87 9.01
N ARG A 215 -6.15 -9.49 7.82
CA ARG A 215 -6.75 -8.18 7.54
C ARG A 215 -8.23 -8.28 7.19
N TYR A 216 -9.00 -7.30 7.62
CA TYR A 216 -10.33 -7.05 7.10
C TYR A 216 -10.24 -6.64 5.62
N TYR A 217 -11.25 -7.01 4.85
CA TYR A 217 -11.31 -6.66 3.43
C TYR A 217 -11.81 -5.22 3.19
N LEU A 218 -12.51 -4.65 4.19
CA LEU A 218 -13.05 -3.30 4.24
C LEU A 218 -12.63 -2.65 5.57
N GLY A 219 -12.15 -1.40 5.56
CA GLY A 219 -11.89 -0.64 6.80
C GLY A 219 -10.81 -1.20 7.74
N ASP A 220 -9.86 -2.02 7.28
CA ASP A 220 -8.89 -2.72 8.15
C ASP A 220 -8.16 -1.83 9.17
N SER A 221 -7.82 -0.60 8.78
CA SER A 221 -7.08 0.33 9.64
C SER A 221 -7.94 1.06 10.68
N VAL A 222 -9.27 0.94 10.62
CA VAL A 222 -10.21 1.69 11.46
C VAL A 222 -11.10 0.80 12.32
N ILE A 223 -11.14 -0.51 12.04
CA ILE A 223 -11.90 -1.48 12.83
C ILE A 223 -11.02 -1.97 13.97
N ASP A 224 -11.43 -1.68 15.20
CA ASP A 224 -10.74 -2.19 16.39
C ASP A 224 -10.77 -3.72 16.40
N THR A 225 -9.58 -4.31 16.51
CA THR A 225 -9.40 -5.77 16.55
C THR A 225 -9.49 -6.33 17.97
N VAL A 226 -9.74 -5.48 18.96
CA VAL A 226 -9.63 -5.79 20.39
C VAL A 226 -10.97 -6.05 21.05
N GLN A 227 -11.89 -6.76 20.38
CA GLN A 227 -13.00 -7.41 21.06
C GLN A 227 -13.20 -8.80 20.46
N HIS A 228 -13.47 -9.77 21.35
CA HIS A 228 -13.71 -11.21 21.09
C HIS A 228 -12.47 -12.12 21.10
N SER A 229 -11.84 -12.20 22.27
CA SER A 229 -11.42 -13.50 22.81
C SER A 229 -12.27 -13.77 24.05
N SER A 230 -13.37 -14.49 23.86
CA SER A 230 -14.10 -15.15 24.95
C SER A 230 -13.89 -16.65 24.83
#